data_AF-A0A9P6XLY0-F1
#
_entry.id   AF-A0A9P6XLY0-F1
#
_cell.length_a   1.000
_cell.length_b   1.000
_cell.length_c   1.000
_cell.angle_alpha   90.00
_cell.angle_beta   90.00
_cell.angle_gamma   90.00
#
_symmetry.space_group_name_H-M   'P 1'
#
loop_
_entity.id
_entity.type
_entity.pdbx_description
1 polymer ?
#
loop_
_entity_poly.entity_id
_entity_poly.type
_entity_poly.pdbx_seq_one_letter_code
_entity_poly.pdbx_strand_id
1 'polypeptide(L)' 'MRLYDYFRGRCQVAFGVGTHLTKDLGPTPLNIVIKMVRCNGQPVAKLSDSPGKSMCDDPGYLAYLRQVFELPQPE' A
#
# COMPACT_ATOMS: atom_id res chain seq x y z
N MET A 1 14.42 11.72 13.38
CA MET A 1 15.05 11.81 12.04
C MET A 1 15.72 10.51 11.57
N ARG A 2 15.33 9.32 12.07
CA ARG A 2 16.05 8.05 11.81
C ARG A 2 16.24 7.71 10.33
N LEU A 3 15.18 7.86 9.51
CA LEU A 3 15.27 7.58 8.07
C LEU A 3 16.17 8.58 7.34
N TYR A 4 16.11 9.86 7.72
CA TYR A 4 17.03 10.87 7.16
C TYR A 4 18.48 10.50 7.48
N ASP A 5 18.78 10.22 8.75
CA ASP A 5 20.15 9.90 9.19
C ASP A 5 20.70 8.65 8.48
N TYR A 6 19.85 7.63 8.29
CA TYR A 6 20.22 6.39 7.61
C TYR A 6 20.52 6.57 6.11
N PHE A 7 19.81 7.48 5.43
CA PHE A 7 19.94 7.69 3.98
C PHE A 7 20.75 8.93 3.60
N ARG A 8 21.15 9.78 4.56
CA ARG A 8 21.94 10.98 4.32
C ARG A 8 23.23 10.64 3.57
N GLY A 9 23.47 11.31 2.45
CA GLY A 9 24.65 11.09 1.61
C GLY A 9 24.60 9.85 0.71
N ARG A 10 23.55 9.02 0.80
CA ARG A 10 23.36 7.82 -0.03
C ARG A 10 22.38 8.06 -1.17
N CYS A 11 21.34 8.85 -0.92
CA CYS A 11 20.38 9.29 -1.92
C CYS A 11 19.68 10.58 -1.50
N GLN A 12 19.00 11.22 -2.45
CA GLN A 12 18.07 12.31 -2.14
C GLN A 12 16.79 11.72 -1.55
N VAL A 13 16.32 12.29 -0.45
CA VAL A 13 15.12 11.83 0.26
C VAL A 13 14.11 12.96 0.41
N ALA A 14 12.84 12.60 0.34
CA ALA A 14 11.71 13.45 0.67
C ALA A 14 10.74 12.69 1.57
N PHE A 15 10.06 13.39 2.48
CA PHE A 15 9.15 12.79 3.44
C PHE A 15 7.74 13.38 3.27
N GLY A 16 6.83 12.57 2.73
CA GLY A 16 5.41 12.90 2.69
C GLY A 16 4.75 12.58 4.03
N VAL A 17 4.28 13.60 4.75
CA VAL A 17 3.56 13.45 6.02
C VAL A 17 2.10 13.83 5.80
N GLY A 18 1.19 12.85 5.95
CA GLY A 18 -0.25 13.03 5.72
C GLY A 18 -1.02 13.33 7.01
N THR A 19 -1.77 12.36 7.51
CA THR A 19 -2.67 12.49 8.68
C THR A 19 -2.02 13.12 9.91
N HIS A 20 -0.76 12.78 10.20
CA HIS A 20 -0.01 13.37 11.32
C HIS A 20 0.27 14.87 11.14
N LEU A 21 0.30 15.36 9.90
CA LEU A 21 0.48 16.78 9.62
C LEU A 21 -0.87 17.52 9.58
N THR A 22 -1.88 16.93 8.94
CA THR A 22 -3.13 17.64 8.60
C THR A 22 -4.31 17.34 9.53
N LYS A 23 -4.24 16.28 10.35
CA LYS A 23 -5.34 15.86 11.24
C LYS A 23 -4.86 15.42 12.63
N ASP A 24 -3.81 16.03 13.16
CA ASP A 24 -3.33 15.80 14.53
C ASP A 24 -4.01 16.77 15.53
N LEU A 25 -5.29 16.52 15.82
CA LEU A 25 -6.14 17.43 16.62
C LEU A 25 -6.66 16.80 17.93
N GLY A 26 -6.20 15.60 18.29
CA GLY A 26 -6.68 14.83 19.44
C GLY A 26 -7.62 13.68 19.08
N PRO A 27 -8.79 13.91 18.45
CA PRO A 27 -9.67 12.82 18.03
C PRO A 27 -9.04 11.92 16.98
N THR A 28 -9.26 10.60 17.11
CA THR A 28 -8.78 9.59 16.17
C THR A 28 -9.26 9.90 14.75
N PRO A 29 -8.34 10.06 13.78
CA PRO A 29 -8.70 10.26 12.39
C PRO A 29 -9.44 9.05 11.81
N LEU A 30 -10.43 9.31 10.95
CA LEU A 30 -11.09 8.23 10.20
C LEU A 30 -10.10 7.58 9.23
N ASN A 31 -10.05 6.25 9.22
CA ASN A 31 -9.20 5.49 8.31
C ASN A 31 -10.01 5.05 7.08
N ILE A 32 -10.15 5.96 6.10
CA ILE A 32 -10.96 5.76 4.89
C ILE A 32 -10.05 5.64 3.67
N VAL A 33 -10.40 4.73 2.77
CA VAL A 33 -9.67 4.49 1.52
C VAL A 33 -10.63 4.45 0.33
N ILE A 34 -10.17 4.95 -0.81
CA ILE A 34 -10.78 4.71 -2.13
C ILE A 34 -9.74 3.99 -2.97
N LYS A 35 -10.14 2.89 -3.62
CA LYS A 35 -9.27 2.07 -4.46
C LYS A 35 -9.98 1.72 -5.76
N MET A 36 -9.21 1.64 -6.85
CA MET A 36 -9.71 1.10 -8.10
C MET A 36 -9.90 -0.41 -7.96
N VAL A 37 -11.08 -0.90 -8.36
CA VAL A 37 -11.42 -2.34 -8.30
C VAL A 37 -11.56 -2.96 -9.68
N ARG A 38 -11.84 -2.15 -10.72
CA ARG A 38 -11.97 -2.60 -12.10
C ARG A 38 -11.42 -1.58 -13.09
N CYS A 39 -10.92 -2.09 -14.22
CA CYS A 39 -10.55 -1.32 -15.40
C CYS A 39 -11.02 -2.09 -16.65
N ASN A 40 -11.76 -1.43 -17.55
CA ASN A 40 -12.35 -2.07 -18.74
C ASN A 40 -13.16 -3.34 -18.42
N GLY A 41 -13.91 -3.33 -17.31
CA GLY A 41 -14.69 -4.48 -16.84
C GLY A 41 -13.88 -5.59 -16.16
N GLN A 42 -12.56 -5.58 -16.26
CA GLN A 42 -11.67 -6.58 -15.67
C GLN A 42 -11.26 -6.22 -14.23
N PRO A 43 -11.02 -7.20 -13.34
CA PRO A 43 -10.51 -6.93 -12.00
C PRO A 43 -9.11 -6.34 -12.05
N VAL A 44 -8.79 -5.49 -11.07
CA VAL A 44 -7.42 -5.03 -10.80
C VAL A 44 -7.09 -5.29 -9.33
N ALA A 45 -5.80 -5.44 -9.02
CA ALA A 45 -5.35 -5.69 -7.66
C ALA A 45 -4.15 -4.84 -7.30
N LYS A 46 -4.05 -4.48 -6.02
CA LYS A 46 -2.82 -3.98 -5.42
C LYS A 46 -2.20 -5.09 -4.57
N LEU A 47 -1.01 -5.55 -4.94
CA LEU A 47 -0.18 -6.43 -4.13
C LEU A 47 0.71 -5.58 -3.22
N SER A 48 0.87 -5.99 -1.95
CA SER A 48 1.65 -5.25 -0.97
C SER A 48 2.44 -6.21 -0.09
N ASP A 49 3.65 -5.81 0.29
CA ASP A 49 4.49 -6.55 1.24
C ASP A 49 3.91 -6.56 2.66
N SER A 50 2.94 -5.70 2.96
CA SER A 50 2.20 -5.74 4.23
C SER A 50 0.99 -6.67 4.11
N PRO A 51 0.85 -7.67 5.01
CA PRO A 51 -0.37 -8.47 5.13
C PRO A 51 -1.61 -7.58 5.31
N GLY A 52 -2.75 -7.98 4.73
CA GLY A 52 -4.02 -7.25 4.85
C GLY A 52 -4.15 -5.95 4.03
N LYS A 53 -3.12 -5.52 3.28
CA LYS A 53 -3.22 -4.39 2.35
C LYS A 53 -3.51 -4.79 0.90
N SER A 54 -3.58 -6.09 0.63
CA SER A 54 -4.02 -6.63 -0.65
C SER A 54 -5.52 -6.43 -0.79
N MET A 55 -5.96 -5.76 -1.86
CA MET A 55 -7.38 -5.57 -2.17
C MET A 55 -7.64 -6.06 -3.59
N CYS A 56 -8.45 -7.10 -3.66
CA CYS A 56 -9.10 -7.60 -4.86
C CYS A 56 -10.23 -8.50 -4.35
N ASP A 57 -11.40 -8.37 -4.94
CA ASP A 57 -12.60 -9.18 -4.66
C ASP A 57 -12.58 -10.52 -5.41
N ASP A 58 -11.58 -10.75 -6.25
CA ASP A 58 -11.38 -11.98 -7.03
C ASP A 58 -10.15 -12.75 -6.52
N PRO A 59 -10.35 -13.81 -5.71
CA PRO A 59 -9.27 -14.65 -5.22
C PRO A 59 -8.50 -15.37 -6.33
N GLY A 60 -9.17 -15.70 -7.45
CA GLY A 60 -8.55 -16.37 -8.58
C GLY A 60 -7.57 -15.43 -9.30
N TYR A 61 -7.98 -14.19 -9.52
CA TYR A 61 -7.11 -13.17 -10.09
C TYR A 61 -5.91 -12.85 -9.18
N LEU A 62 -6.11 -12.81 -7.86
CA LEU A 62 -5.01 -12.65 -6.90
C LEU A 62 -4.01 -13.81 -6.95
N ALA A 63 -4.49 -15.05 -6.98
CA ALA A 63 -3.63 -16.23 -7.10
C ALA A 63 -2.84 -16.21 -8.42
N TYR A 64 -3.50 -15.85 -9.52
CA TYR A 64 -2.87 -15.67 -10.82
C TYR A 64 -1.75 -14.62 -10.78
N LEU A 65 -2.02 -13.42 -10.27
CA LEU A 65 -0.99 -12.37 -10.19
C LEU A 65 0.19 -12.79 -9.31
N ARG A 66 -0.04 -13.48 -8.19
CA ARG A 66 1.06 -14.00 -7.35
C ARG A 66 1.89 -15.03 -8.09
N GLN A 67 1.28 -15.91 -8.88
CA GLN A 67 2.01 -16.86 -9.70
C GLN A 67 2.84 -16.14 -10.77
N VAL A 68 2.26 -15.19 -11.49
CA VAL A 68 2.94 -14.43 -12.56
C VAL A 68 4.13 -13.63 -12.03
N PHE A 69 4.02 -13.08 -10.83
CA PHE A 69 5.09 -12.30 -10.18
C PHE A 69 5.95 -13.11 -9.21
N GLU A 70 5.81 -14.45 -9.19
CA GLU A 70 6.60 -15.36 -8.36
C GLU A 70 6.58 -15.00 -6.85
N LEU A 71 5.42 -14.56 -6.36
CA LEU A 71 5.24 -14.15 -4.98
C LEU A 71 4.78 -15.32 -4.10
N PRO A 72 5.21 -15.37 -2.82
CA PRO A 72 4.73 -16.37 -1.88
C PRO A 72 3.21 -16.26 -1.70
N GLN A 73 2.57 -17.38 -1.35
CA GLN A 73 1.16 -17.37 -0.96
C GLN A 73 0.99 -16.61 0.35
N PRO A 74 -0.11 -15.85 0.52
CA PRO A 74 -0.39 -15.19 1.79
C PRO A 74 -0.64 -16.25 2.88
N GLU A 75 -0.12 -16.00 4.08
CA GLU A 75 -0.47 -16.75 5.30
C GLU A 75 -1.94 -16.54 5.71
#